data_AF-A0A934WTT6-F1
#
_entry.id   AF-A0A934WTT6-F1
#
_cell.length_a   1.000
_cell.length_b   1.000
_cell.length_c   1.000
_cell.angle_alpha   90.00
_cell.angle_beta   90.00
_cell.angle_gamma   90.00
#
_symmetry.space_group_name_H-M   'P 1'
#
loop_
_entity.id
_entity.type
_entity.pdbx_description
1 polymer ?
#
loop_
_entity_poly.entity_id
_entity_poly.type
_entity_poly.pdbx_seq_one_letter_code
_entity_poly.pdbx_strand_id
1 'polypeptide(L)'
;MTVEMIGEKTILVSLREGDMRRYSLCLDDNADRVRLGLKDLLCRVGEICGLDHRGKSYLIEALPSKGGCLLIISVHTVKRRRKFRIKRKQLCELCVFFDADAMLDFRRSCAQGGYAVYDYDGRYILLPGVSLDESSIARLSEYGELYPVSEAVFARIREHGKLLLKSGYPMTASREAR
;
A
#
# COMPACT_ATOMS: atom_id res chain seq x y z
N MET A 1 29.00 -33.75 0.12
CA MET A 1 27.76 -33.27 0.74
C MET A 1 26.81 -34.44 0.99
N THR A 2 26.16 -34.49 2.14
CA THR A 2 25.01 -35.38 2.41
C THR A 2 23.77 -34.55 2.72
N VAL A 3 22.60 -35.06 2.35
CA VAL A 3 21.30 -34.40 2.50
C VAL A 3 20.31 -35.39 3.09
N GLU A 4 19.68 -35.03 4.20
CA GLU A 4 18.70 -35.86 4.89
C GLU A 4 17.45 -35.03 5.20
N MET A 5 16.27 -35.58 4.93
CA MET A 5 15.02 -34.96 5.34
C MET A 5 14.65 -35.39 6.76
N ILE A 6 14.46 -34.41 7.64
CA ILE A 6 14.00 -34.62 9.01
C ILE A 6 12.54 -34.13 9.06
N GLY A 7 11.61 -35.05 8.84
CA GLY A 7 10.19 -34.71 8.70
C GLY A 7 9.84 -34.02 7.38
N GLU A 8 8.69 -33.35 7.33
CA GLU A 8 8.14 -32.81 6.07
C GLU A 8 8.75 -31.46 5.64
N LYS A 9 9.36 -30.70 6.56
CA LYS A 9 9.73 -29.29 6.33
C LYS A 9 11.14 -28.94 6.77
N THR A 10 11.92 -29.89 7.27
CA THR A 10 13.27 -29.64 7.77
C THR A 10 14.24 -30.55 7.02
N ILE A 11 15.35 -29.97 6.58
CA ILE A 11 16.39 -30.67 5.83
C ILE A 11 17.71 -30.44 6.55
N LEU A 12 18.43 -31.52 6.79
CA LEU A 12 19.78 -31.51 7.31
C LEU A 12 20.75 -31.67 6.15
N VAL A 13 21.74 -30.78 6.06
CA VAL A 13 22.78 -30.83 5.03
C VAL A 13 24.14 -30.80 5.71
N SER A 14 24.93 -31.86 5.53
CA SER A 14 26.32 -31.88 5.99
C SER A 14 27.25 -31.58 4.83
N LEU A 15 27.95 -30.46 4.95
CA LEU A 15 28.95 -29.96 4.00
C LEU A 15 30.34 -30.25 4.53
N ARG A 16 31.15 -30.93 3.72
CA ARG A 16 32.60 -31.04 3.99
C ARG A 16 33.31 -29.81 3.42
N GLU A 17 34.57 -29.63 3.78
CA GLU A 17 35.40 -28.53 3.31
C GLU A 17 35.39 -28.35 1.78
N GLY A 18 35.44 -29.46 1.02
CA GLY A 18 35.34 -29.41 -0.44
C GLY A 18 34.00 -28.87 -0.94
N ASP A 19 32.90 -29.18 -0.25
CA ASP A 19 31.57 -28.65 -0.59
C ASP A 19 31.49 -27.14 -0.25
N MET A 20 32.03 -26.75 0.91
CA MET A 20 32.10 -25.34 1.33
C MET A 20 32.84 -24.48 0.30
N ARG A 21 33.97 -24.97 -0.22
CA ARG A 21 34.73 -24.30 -1.30
C ARG A 21 33.94 -24.27 -2.61
N ARG A 22 33.31 -25.39 -2.99
CA ARG A 22 32.49 -25.50 -4.22
C ARG A 22 31.37 -24.47 -4.25
N TYR A 23 30.71 -24.24 -3.13
CA TYR A 23 29.61 -23.28 -3.02
C TYR A 23 30.06 -21.89 -2.55
N SER A 24 31.36 -21.62 -2.40
CA SER A 24 31.89 -20.33 -1.89
C SER A 24 31.23 -19.90 -0.57
N LEU A 25 31.10 -20.82 0.39
CA LEU A 25 30.45 -20.60 1.69
C LEU A 25 31.46 -20.28 2.79
N CYS A 26 32.39 -19.36 2.53
CA CYS A 26 33.38 -18.93 3.53
C CYS A 26 32.84 -17.74 4.36
N LEU A 27 33.18 -17.71 5.65
CA LEU A 27 32.78 -16.61 6.55
C LEU A 27 33.41 -15.27 6.17
N ASP A 28 34.57 -15.29 5.51
CA ASP A 28 35.31 -14.10 5.09
C ASP A 28 34.89 -13.58 3.70
N ASP A 29 34.01 -14.30 3.00
CA ASP A 29 33.54 -13.88 1.67
C ASP A 29 32.46 -12.79 1.76
N ASN A 30 32.34 -11.98 0.71
CA ASN A 30 31.27 -10.99 0.58
C ASN A 30 29.88 -11.65 0.72
N ALA A 31 29.00 -11.05 1.52
CA ALA A 31 27.64 -11.51 1.75
C ALA A 31 26.86 -11.82 0.47
N ASP A 32 27.06 -11.07 -0.63
CA ASP A 32 26.38 -11.34 -1.90
C ASP A 32 26.89 -12.61 -2.59
N ARG A 33 28.20 -12.90 -2.46
CA ARG A 33 28.81 -14.13 -2.97
C ARG A 33 28.33 -15.34 -2.19
N VAL A 34 28.30 -15.24 -0.87
CA VAL A 34 27.76 -16.29 0.02
C VAL A 34 26.27 -16.53 -0.28
N ARG A 35 25.49 -15.48 -0.53
CA ARG A 35 24.08 -15.60 -0.92
C ARG A 35 23.88 -16.31 -2.26
N LEU A 36 24.72 -16.05 -3.25
CA LEU A 36 24.70 -16.77 -4.54
C LEU A 36 25.02 -18.25 -4.31
N GLY A 37 26.09 -18.53 -3.55
CA GLY A 37 26.48 -19.88 -3.17
C GLY A 37 25.38 -20.67 -2.45
N LEU A 38 24.69 -20.03 -1.50
CA LEU A 38 23.55 -20.61 -0.80
C LEU A 38 22.37 -20.89 -1.74
N LYS A 39 22.10 -20.05 -2.74
CA LYS A 39 21.05 -20.30 -3.73
C LYS A 39 21.36 -21.54 -4.56
N ASP A 40 22.60 -21.65 -5.04
CA ASP A 40 23.04 -22.81 -5.83
C ASP A 40 22.99 -24.10 -5.00
N LEU A 41 23.40 -24.03 -3.74
CA LEU A 41 23.26 -25.13 -2.79
C LEU A 41 21.79 -25.52 -2.60
N LEU A 42 20.90 -24.56 -2.35
CA LEU A 42 19.48 -24.81 -2.13
C LEU A 42 18.84 -25.47 -3.35
N CYS A 43 19.13 -24.99 -4.56
CA CYS A 43 18.66 -25.63 -5.81
C CYS A 43 19.08 -27.09 -5.86
N ARG A 44 20.34 -27.40 -5.55
CA ARG A 44 20.83 -28.79 -5.54
C ARG A 44 20.15 -29.63 -4.47
N VAL A 45 19.91 -29.06 -3.29
CA VAL A 45 19.20 -29.74 -2.19
C VAL A 45 17.77 -30.05 -2.59
N GLY A 46 17.05 -29.15 -3.25
CA GLY A 46 15.69 -29.45 -3.70
C GLY A 46 15.61 -30.40 -4.89
N GLU A 47 16.61 -30.44 -5.78
CA GLU A 47 16.74 -31.51 -6.77
C GLU A 47 16.82 -32.88 -6.09
N ILE A 48 17.64 -32.99 -5.03
CA ILE A 48 17.82 -34.25 -4.27
C ILE A 48 16.55 -34.63 -3.50
N CYS A 49 15.85 -33.65 -2.92
CA CYS A 49 14.67 -33.89 -2.06
C CYS A 49 13.33 -33.86 -2.83
N GLY A 50 13.33 -33.58 -4.14
CA GLY A 50 12.10 -33.39 -4.92
C GLY A 50 11.27 -32.17 -4.49
N LEU A 51 11.91 -31.10 -3.99
CA LEU A 51 11.23 -29.91 -3.48
C LEU A 51 11.12 -28.82 -4.55
N ASP A 52 9.90 -28.37 -4.86
CA ASP A 52 9.70 -27.14 -5.63
C ASP A 52 10.01 -25.92 -4.75
N HIS A 53 11.00 -25.11 -5.14
CA HIS A 53 11.43 -23.95 -4.37
C HIS A 53 10.58 -22.68 -4.61
N ARG A 54 9.68 -22.67 -5.60
CA ARG A 54 8.90 -21.47 -5.95
C ARG A 54 7.99 -21.03 -4.80
N GLY A 55 8.09 -19.76 -4.41
CA GLY A 55 7.23 -19.17 -3.38
C GLY A 55 7.48 -19.66 -1.95
N LYS A 56 8.61 -20.31 -1.70
CA LYS A 56 9.02 -20.75 -0.37
C LYS A 56 10.09 -19.81 0.20
N SER A 57 10.14 -19.69 1.52
CA SER A 57 11.20 -19.01 2.27
C SER A 57 11.92 -20.04 3.12
N TYR A 58 13.22 -19.89 3.23
CA TYR A 58 14.09 -20.79 3.98
C TYR A 58 14.61 -20.06 5.21
N LEU A 59 14.51 -20.69 6.36
CA LEU A 59 15.35 -20.38 7.51
C LEU A 59 16.54 -21.34 7.44
N ILE A 60 17.75 -20.80 7.41
CA ILE A 60 18.99 -21.59 7.33
C ILE A 60 19.80 -21.28 8.58
N GLU A 61 20.03 -22.31 9.38
CA GLU A 61 20.90 -22.26 10.55
C GLU A 61 22.17 -23.04 10.23
N ALA A 62 23.32 -22.48 10.58
CA ALA A 62 24.63 -23.06 10.28
C ALA A 62 25.37 -23.37 11.57
N LEU A 63 25.86 -24.60 11.69
CA LEU A 63 26.62 -25.09 12.83
C LEU A 63 27.99 -25.57 12.33
N PRO A 64 29.11 -25.08 12.89
CA PRO A 64 30.43 -25.57 12.50
C PRO A 64 30.59 -27.05 12.87
N SER A 65 31.26 -27.82 12.00
CA SER A 65 31.63 -29.21 12.26
C SER A 65 33.11 -29.44 11.92
N LYS A 66 33.71 -30.55 12.37
CA LYS A 66 35.13 -30.85 12.09
C LYS A 66 35.38 -30.94 10.58
N GLY A 67 36.00 -29.91 10.01
CA GLY A 67 36.32 -29.82 8.58
C GLY A 67 35.12 -29.52 7.68
N GLY A 68 34.10 -28.81 8.19
CA GLY A 68 32.90 -28.54 7.41
C GLY A 68 31.84 -27.72 8.16
N CYS A 69 30.61 -27.82 7.68
CA CYS A 69 29.46 -27.12 8.21
C CYS A 69 28.21 -28.01 8.14
N LEU A 70 27.41 -28.01 9.19
CA LEU A 70 26.10 -28.60 9.22
C LEU A 70 25.07 -27.49 9.04
N LEU A 71 24.22 -27.61 8.03
CA LEU A 71 23.11 -26.69 7.80
C LEU A 71 21.80 -27.36 8.17
N ILE A 72 20.98 -26.64 8.92
CA ILE A 72 19.58 -26.97 9.18
C ILE A 72 18.73 -26.00 8.36
N ILE A 73 17.98 -26.55 7.41
CA ILE A 73 17.17 -25.78 6.46
C ILE A 73 15.70 -26.05 6.75
N SER A 74 15.01 -25.05 7.31
CA SER A 74 13.58 -25.10 7.56
C SER A 74 12.82 -24.39 6.44
N VAL A 75 11.88 -25.11 5.83
CA VAL A 75 11.12 -24.66 4.67
C VAL A 75 9.77 -24.10 5.12
N HIS A 76 9.58 -22.80 4.90
CA HIS A 76 8.32 -22.11 5.16
C HIS A 76 7.63 -21.75 3.85
N THR A 77 6.32 -21.98 3.78
CA THR A 77 5.50 -21.42 2.70
C THR A 77 5.34 -19.93 2.94
N VAL A 78 5.87 -19.09 2.05
CA VAL A 78 5.53 -17.67 2.07
C VAL A 78 4.08 -17.59 1.64
N LYS A 79 3.16 -17.37 2.58
CA LYS A 79 1.85 -16.82 2.21
C LYS A 79 2.15 -15.52 1.48
N ARG A 80 2.00 -15.50 0.15
CA ARG A 80 2.12 -14.29 -0.68
C ARG A 80 1.22 -13.25 -0.02
N ARG A 81 1.78 -12.34 0.79
CA ARG A 81 1.05 -11.18 1.24
C ARG A 81 0.65 -10.46 -0.04
N ARG A 82 -0.66 -10.29 -0.25
CA ARG A 82 -1.20 -9.44 -1.33
C ARG A 82 -0.42 -8.13 -1.27
N LYS A 83 0.40 -7.86 -2.30
CA LYS A 83 1.01 -6.54 -2.45
C LYS A 83 -0.13 -5.61 -2.86
N PHE A 84 -0.73 -4.96 -1.88
CA PHE A 84 -1.64 -3.86 -2.15
C PHE A 84 -0.80 -2.72 -2.71
N ARG A 85 -0.94 -2.47 -4.01
CA ARG A 85 -0.48 -1.21 -4.61
C ARG A 85 -1.35 -0.12 -4.00
N ILE A 86 -0.78 0.65 -3.07
CA ILE A 86 -1.41 1.89 -2.60
C ILE A 86 -1.43 2.81 -3.83
N LYS A 87 -2.58 2.89 -4.51
CA LYS A 87 -2.82 3.97 -5.48
C LYS A 87 -2.68 5.27 -4.68
N ARG A 88 -1.89 6.25 -5.18
CA ARG A 88 -1.86 7.60 -4.59
C ARG A 88 -3.32 8.02 -4.42
N LYS A 89 -3.77 8.19 -3.17
CA LYS A 89 -5.17 8.57 -2.89
C LYS A 89 -5.43 9.86 -3.66
N GLN A 90 -6.50 9.90 -4.46
CA GLN A 90 -7.00 11.16 -4.98
C GLN A 90 -7.32 12.03 -3.76
N LEU A 91 -6.66 13.19 -3.68
CA LEU A 91 -6.99 14.19 -2.68
C LEU A 91 -8.32 14.80 -3.12
N CYS A 92 -9.26 14.89 -2.19
CA CYS A 92 -10.50 15.62 -2.39
C CYS A 92 -10.23 17.08 -2.03
N GLU A 93 -10.76 18.03 -2.78
CA GLU A 93 -10.69 19.44 -2.41
C GLU A 93 -11.94 19.82 -1.62
N LEU A 94 -11.75 20.57 -0.53
CA LEU A 94 -12.81 21.27 0.17
C LEU A 94 -12.49 22.76 0.19
N CYS A 95 -13.50 23.60 0.38
CA CYS A 95 -13.32 25.04 0.63
C CYS A 95 -13.76 25.37 2.05
N VAL A 96 -12.96 26.14 2.78
CA VAL A 96 -13.34 26.75 4.06
C VAL A 96 -13.62 28.22 3.79
N PHE A 97 -14.86 28.65 3.95
CA PHE A 97 -15.21 30.06 3.76
C PHE A 97 -14.54 30.94 4.83
N PHE A 98 -14.22 32.19 4.46
CA PHE A 98 -13.63 33.14 5.39
C PHE A 98 -14.57 33.43 6.57
N ASP A 99 -15.86 33.59 6.29
CA ASP A 99 -16.92 33.82 7.27
C ASP A 99 -18.31 33.45 6.71
N ALA A 100 -19.36 33.72 7.50
CA ALA A 100 -20.73 33.45 7.13
C ALA A 100 -21.22 34.32 5.96
N ASP A 101 -20.74 35.56 5.86
CA ASP A 101 -21.16 36.50 4.82
C ASP A 101 -20.58 36.07 3.46
N ALA A 102 -19.29 35.69 3.42
CA ALA A 102 -18.65 35.11 2.24
C ALA A 102 -19.36 33.83 1.76
N MET A 103 -19.81 32.97 2.68
CA MET A 103 -20.63 31.80 2.34
C MET A 103 -21.98 32.20 1.71
N LEU A 104 -22.66 33.20 2.28
CA LEU A 104 -23.96 33.67 1.78
C LEU A 104 -23.83 34.37 0.43
N ASP A 105 -22.77 35.16 0.22
CA ASP A 105 -22.50 35.85 -1.03
C ASP A 105 -22.08 34.86 -2.13
N PHE A 106 -21.27 33.84 -1.81
CA PHE A 106 -21.00 32.73 -2.73
C PHE A 106 -22.29 32.02 -3.17
N ARG A 107 -23.20 31.75 -2.23
CA ARG A 107 -24.49 31.13 -2.56
C ARG A 107 -25.34 31.98 -3.50
N ARG A 108 -25.29 33.31 -3.35
CA ARG A 108 -26.02 34.25 -4.22
C ARG A 108 -25.39 34.34 -5.61
N SER A 109 -24.06 34.29 -5.69
CA SER A 109 -23.31 34.40 -6.95
C SER A 109 -23.24 33.09 -7.75
N CYS A 110 -23.36 31.94 -7.10
CA CYS A 110 -23.25 30.62 -7.73
C CYS A 110 -24.61 29.91 -7.81
N ALA A 111 -25.25 30.01 -8.98
CA ALA A 111 -26.52 29.34 -9.28
C ALA A 111 -26.38 27.84 -9.62
N GLN A 112 -25.16 27.35 -9.85
CA GLN A 112 -24.92 25.95 -10.22
C GLN A 112 -24.76 25.06 -8.99
N GLY A 113 -25.39 23.88 -9.03
CA GLY A 113 -25.39 22.92 -7.93
C GLY A 113 -24.25 21.91 -7.97
N GLY A 114 -24.31 20.94 -7.07
CA GLY A 114 -23.27 19.92 -6.91
C GLY A 114 -22.35 20.17 -5.74
N TYR A 115 -22.83 20.80 -4.66
CA TYR A 115 -22.06 20.97 -3.43
C TYR A 115 -22.94 20.91 -2.19
N ALA A 116 -22.32 20.68 -1.04
CA ALA A 116 -22.95 20.77 0.27
C ALA A 116 -22.07 21.60 1.22
N VAL A 117 -22.70 22.45 2.03
CA VAL A 117 -22.02 23.28 3.03
C VAL A 117 -22.38 22.77 4.42
N TYR A 118 -21.36 22.60 5.25
CA TYR A 118 -21.46 22.11 6.62
C TYR A 118 -20.87 23.15 7.59
N ASP A 119 -21.44 23.21 8.78
CA ASP A 119 -20.77 23.75 9.95
C ASP A 119 -20.03 22.60 10.65
N TYR A 120 -18.71 22.74 10.78
CA TYR A 120 -17.86 21.76 11.43
C TYR A 120 -16.78 22.50 12.22
N ASP A 121 -16.74 22.29 13.54
CA ASP A 121 -15.87 23.00 14.48
C ASP A 121 -15.94 24.54 14.36
N GLY A 122 -17.14 25.09 14.12
CA GLY A 122 -17.39 26.53 14.01
C GLY A 122 -16.91 27.15 12.70
N ARG A 123 -16.61 26.33 11.68
CA ARG A 123 -16.20 26.77 10.34
C ARG A 123 -17.21 26.34 9.30
N TYR A 124 -17.41 27.20 8.31
CA TYR A 124 -18.27 26.93 7.16
C TYR A 124 -17.48 26.24 6.06
N ILE A 125 -17.76 24.96 5.81
CA ILE A 125 -17.00 24.11 4.90
C ILE A 125 -17.86 23.67 3.74
N LEU A 126 -17.44 23.97 2.51
CA LEU A 126 -18.03 23.47 1.27
C LEU A 126 -17.33 22.18 0.82
N LEU A 127 -18.13 21.13 0.64
CA LEU A 127 -17.75 19.86 0.05
C LEU A 127 -18.35 19.76 -1.37
N PRO A 128 -17.51 19.74 -2.43
CA PRO A 128 -18.00 19.56 -3.79
C PRO A 128 -18.41 18.11 -4.05
N GLY A 129 -19.47 17.92 -4.83
CA GLY A 129 -19.99 16.60 -5.21
C GLY A 129 -19.24 15.94 -6.36
N VAL A 130 -18.44 16.73 -7.10
CA VAL A 130 -17.56 16.29 -8.19
C VAL A 130 -16.24 17.06 -8.13
N SER A 131 -15.25 16.69 -8.95
CA SER A 131 -14.02 17.46 -9.12
C SER A 131 -14.32 18.88 -9.59
N LEU A 132 -13.75 19.88 -8.92
CA LEU A 132 -13.84 21.28 -9.33
C LEU A 132 -13.00 21.52 -10.59
N ASP A 133 -13.54 22.29 -11.53
CA ASP A 133 -12.76 22.83 -12.64
C ASP A 133 -12.01 24.10 -12.22
N GLU A 134 -11.04 24.55 -13.04
CA GLU A 134 -10.22 25.73 -12.72
C GLU A 134 -11.06 26.99 -12.49
N SER A 135 -12.17 27.14 -13.22
CA SER A 135 -13.08 28.28 -13.05
C SER A 135 -13.78 28.25 -11.69
N SER A 136 -14.25 27.08 -11.25
CA SER A 136 -14.87 26.92 -9.94
C SER A 136 -13.86 27.11 -8.81
N ILE A 137 -12.62 26.64 -9.00
CA ILE A 137 -11.51 26.84 -8.05
C ILE A 137 -11.22 28.34 -7.89
N ALA A 138 -11.01 29.06 -9.00
CA ALA A 138 -10.74 30.49 -8.96
C ALA A 138 -11.85 31.27 -8.26
N ARG A 139 -13.11 30.96 -8.59
CA ARG A 139 -14.26 31.60 -7.96
C ARG A 139 -14.36 31.28 -6.47
N LEU A 140 -14.22 30.00 -6.07
CA LEU A 140 -14.27 29.62 -4.65
C LEU A 140 -13.18 30.30 -3.83
N SER A 141 -12.02 30.53 -4.44
CA SER A 141 -10.87 31.18 -3.81
C SER A 141 -11.12 32.66 -3.48
N GLU A 142 -12.16 33.28 -4.06
CA GLU A 142 -12.59 34.64 -3.70
C GLU A 142 -13.35 34.67 -2.36
N TYR A 143 -13.94 33.55 -1.93
CA TYR A 143 -14.82 33.48 -0.75
C TYR A 143 -14.25 32.61 0.38
N GLY A 144 -13.15 31.90 0.11
CA GLY A 144 -12.54 31.00 1.09
C GLY A 144 -11.26 30.36 0.60
N GLU A 145 -10.70 29.49 1.43
CA GLU A 145 -9.46 28.78 1.15
C GLU A 145 -9.72 27.33 0.76
N LEU A 146 -9.09 26.89 -0.31
CA LEU A 146 -9.16 25.52 -0.79
C LEU A 146 -8.08 24.64 -0.13
N TYR A 147 -8.51 23.47 0.36
CA TYR A 147 -7.63 22.52 1.02
C TYR A 147 -7.73 21.15 0.36
N PRO A 148 -6.60 20.58 -0.09
CA PRO A 148 -6.54 19.18 -0.47
C PRO A 148 -6.56 18.32 0.80
N VAL A 149 -7.57 17.46 0.91
CA VAL A 149 -7.75 16.56 2.05
C VAL A 149 -7.88 15.10 1.64
N SER A 150 -7.62 14.21 2.59
CA SER A 150 -7.90 12.78 2.37
C SER A 150 -9.41 12.50 2.38
N GLU A 151 -9.82 11.45 1.66
CA GLU A 151 -11.20 10.94 1.66
C GLU A 151 -11.76 10.69 3.07
N ALA A 152 -10.91 10.30 4.03
CA ALA A 152 -11.32 10.09 5.42
C ALA A 152 -11.73 11.39 6.12
N VAL A 153 -11.03 12.51 5.85
CA VAL A 153 -11.40 13.83 6.38
C VAL A 153 -12.69 14.31 5.73
N PHE A 154 -12.80 14.12 4.42
CA PHE A 154 -14.00 14.46 3.66
C PHE A 154 -15.25 13.73 4.17
N ALA A 155 -15.14 12.40 4.38
CA ALA A 155 -16.20 11.58 4.95
C ALA A 155 -16.55 12.00 6.38
N ARG A 156 -15.53 12.26 7.22
CA ARG A 156 -15.75 12.69 8.61
C ARG A 156 -16.56 14.00 8.70
N ILE A 157 -16.25 15.00 7.87
CA ILE A 157 -17.00 16.26 7.82
C ILE A 157 -18.44 16.00 7.35
N ARG A 158 -18.62 15.13 6.36
CA ARG A 158 -19.95 14.78 5.85
C ARG A 158 -20.82 14.03 6.87
N GLU A 159 -20.20 13.20 7.71
CA GLU A 159 -20.90 12.37 8.71
C GLU A 159 -21.18 13.13 10.02
N HIS A 160 -20.25 13.97 10.46
CA HIS A 160 -20.30 14.63 11.77
C HIS A 160 -20.57 16.14 11.70
N GLY A 161 -20.42 16.76 10.53
CA GLY A 161 -20.73 18.16 10.32
C GLY A 161 -22.23 18.41 10.27
N LYS A 162 -22.65 19.58 10.76
CA LYS A 162 -24.04 20.01 10.66
C LYS A 162 -24.28 20.56 9.25
N LEU A 163 -25.07 19.84 8.46
CA LEU A 163 -25.45 20.30 7.12
C LEU A 163 -26.23 21.62 7.20
N LEU A 164 -25.71 22.66 6.56
CA LEU A 164 -26.38 23.96 6.45
C LEU A 164 -27.12 24.08 5.13
N LEU A 165 -26.47 23.67 4.04
CA LEU A 165 -26.95 23.88 2.68
C LEU A 165 -26.58 22.69 1.81
N LYS A 166 -27.49 22.30 0.91
CA LYS A 166 -27.22 21.30 -0.12
C LYS A 166 -27.77 21.80 -1.45
N SER A 167 -26.88 22.01 -2.42
CA SER A 167 -27.26 22.38 -3.77
C SER A 167 -27.18 21.14 -4.66
N GLY A 168 -28.33 20.65 -5.11
CA GLY A 168 -28.40 19.53 -6.06
C GLY A 168 -28.03 19.99 -7.47
N TYR A 169 -27.46 19.11 -8.29
CA TYR A 169 -27.40 19.36 -9.73
C TYR A 169 -28.83 19.59 -10.26
N PRO A 170 -29.05 20.51 -11.22
CA PRO A 170 -30.26 20.45 -11.99
C PRO A 170 -30.29 19.06 -12.66
N MET A 171 -31.21 18.21 -12.22
CA MET A 171 -31.52 16.99 -12.96
C MET A 171 -31.88 17.45 -14.37
N THR A 172 -31.04 17.12 -15.35
CA THR A 172 -31.49 17.11 -16.74
C THR A 172 -32.68 16.15 -16.75
N ALA A 173 -33.89 16.70 -16.93
CA ALA A 173 -35.06 15.90 -17.21
C ALA A 173 -34.76 15.11 -18.49
N SER A 174 -34.40 13.83 -18.33
CA SER A 174 -34.34 12.90 -19.44
C SER A 174 -35.74 12.86 -20.02
N ARG A 175 -35.92 13.50 -21.19
CA ARG A 175 -37.05 13.26 -22.07
C ARG A 175 -37.11 11.75 -22.29
N GLU A 176 -38.11 11.10 -21.71
CA GLU A 176 -38.47 9.74 -22.05
C GLU A 176 -38.75 9.71 -23.55
N ALA A 177 -37.99 8.88 -24.27
CA ALA A 177 -38.35 8.45 -25.59
C ALA A 177 -39.58 7.53 -25.47
N ARG A 178 -40.68 7.96 -26.06
CA ARG A 178 -41.73 7.09 -26.61
C ARG A 178 -42.00 7.53 -28.03
#